data_AF-A0ABD2C6K0-F1
#
_entry.id   AF-A0ABD2C6K0-F1
#
_cell.length_a   1.000
_cell.length_b   1.000
_cell.length_c   1.000
_cell.angle_alpha   90.00
_cell.angle_beta   90.00
_cell.angle_gamma   90.00
#
_symmetry.space_group_name_H-M   'P 1'
#
loop_
_entity.id
_entity.type
_entity.pdbx_description
1 polymer ?
#
loop_
_entity_poly.entity_id
_entity_poly.type
_entity_poly.pdbx_seq_one_letter_code
_entity_poly.pdbx_strand_id
1 'polypeptide(L)'
;MKVGLLKNFLYYFSLRQGTVLIAVIQLFISGFSIVFFILALAHAMEIQEMVVRDTQDVLAREALEDLALNHVNIKKMETAQHNATETVYSMYCGLVMTVIHFMATMLLLYGALTNSRNFMAPWMMVMMTIISALTISLFLVEQDCPFIAILGGKADLCERVIVLLFVITSSYLWFVVYSTYRSFEVKKGLTHEVHSVKKPPVPQITKSFHISATMPYDV
;
A
#
# COMPACT_ATOMS: atom_id res chain seq x y z
N MET A 1 13.47 -13.02 18.69
CA MET A 1 14.13 -11.79 18.24
C MET A 1 13.21 -10.60 18.51
N LYS A 2 13.53 -9.69 19.45
CA LYS A 2 12.77 -8.44 19.65
C LYS A 2 13.25 -7.44 18.61
N VAL A 3 12.47 -7.20 17.56
CA VAL A 3 12.77 -6.16 16.57
C VAL A 3 12.62 -4.80 17.28
N GLY A 4 13.69 -3.99 17.29
CA GLY A 4 13.65 -2.67 17.91
C GLY A 4 12.70 -1.75 17.15
N LEU A 5 11.73 -1.13 17.84
CA LEU A 5 10.80 -0.17 17.22
C LEU A 5 11.49 1.19 17.08
N LEU A 6 11.19 1.92 15.99
CA LEU A 6 11.62 3.32 15.87
C LEU A 6 10.97 4.16 16.98
N LYS A 7 11.70 5.13 17.53
CA LYS A 7 11.16 6.10 18.49
C LYS A 7 10.67 7.39 17.83
N ASN A 8 11.39 7.86 16.81
CA ASN A 8 11.12 9.10 16.08
C ASN A 8 11.21 8.87 14.57
N PHE A 9 10.48 9.66 13.78
CA PHE A 9 10.62 9.73 12.32
C PHE A 9 11.65 10.81 11.95
N LEU A 10 12.63 10.47 11.09
CA LEU A 10 13.75 11.34 10.71
C LEU A 10 14.41 12.05 11.91
N TYR A 11 14.46 11.40 13.07
CA TYR A 11 14.97 11.93 14.35
C TYR A 11 14.18 13.10 14.97
N TYR A 12 13.57 13.98 14.17
CA TYR A 12 12.91 15.23 14.62
C TYR A 12 11.41 15.09 14.88
N PHE A 13 10.70 14.27 14.10
CA PHE A 13 9.25 14.16 14.19
C PHE A 13 8.82 13.03 15.11
N SER A 14 7.71 13.24 15.83
CA SER A 14 7.04 12.12 16.48
C SER A 14 6.59 11.09 15.42
N LEU A 15 6.58 9.81 15.77
CA LEU A 15 6.13 8.72 14.88
C LEU A 15 4.76 8.99 14.24
N ARG A 16 3.84 9.58 15.02
CA ARG A 16 2.51 9.94 14.54
C ARG A 16 2.56 11.06 13.50
N GLN A 17 3.32 12.13 13.74
CA GLN A 17 3.51 13.20 12.76
C GLN A 17 4.17 12.67 11.48
N GLY A 18 5.18 11.80 11.61
CA GLY A 18 5.81 11.13 10.48
C GLY A 18 4.81 10.29 9.67
N THR A 19 3.98 9.50 10.35
CA THR A 19 2.94 8.69 9.68
C THR A 19 1.89 9.55 8.97
N VAL A 20 1.45 10.65 9.58
CA VAL A 20 0.53 11.61 8.95
C VAL A 20 1.18 12.24 7.72
N LEU A 21 2.44 12.68 7.83
CA LEU A 21 3.18 13.25 6.71
C LEU A 21 3.32 12.25 5.55
N ILE A 22 3.68 11.00 5.86
CA ILE A 22 3.76 9.91 4.87
C ILE A 22 2.41 9.73 4.17
N ALA A 23 1.32 9.65 4.94
CA ALA A 23 -0.02 9.46 4.37
C ALA A 23 -0.42 10.61 3.45
N VAL A 24 -0.16 11.86 3.85
CA VAL A 24 -0.45 13.05 3.02
C VAL A 24 0.36 13.01 1.72
N ILE A 25 1.67 12.78 1.79
CA ILE A 25 2.53 12.72 0.60
C ILE A 25 2.08 11.59 -0.34
N GLN A 26 1.78 10.40 0.21
CA GLN A 26 1.33 9.25 -0.57
C GLN A 26 -0.06 9.50 -1.22
N LEU A 27 -0.96 10.23 -0.56
CA LEU A 27 -2.24 10.63 -1.15
C LEU A 27 -2.04 11.57 -2.34
N PHE A 28 -1.15 12.55 -2.22
CA PHE A 28 -0.84 13.45 -3.35
C PHE A 28 -0.23 12.69 -4.51
N ILE A 29 0.76 11.82 -4.26
CA ILE A 29 1.42 11.01 -5.29
C ILE A 29 0.40 10.10 -5.98
N SER A 30 -0.37 9.31 -5.21
CA SER A 30 -1.34 8.38 -5.78
C SER A 30 -2.50 9.08 -6.49
N GLY A 31 -3.00 10.19 -5.96
CA GLY A 31 -4.02 11.01 -6.62
C GLY A 31 -3.52 11.58 -7.95
N PHE A 32 -2.28 12.07 -7.99
CA PHE A 32 -1.64 12.50 -9.23
C PHE A 32 -1.49 11.34 -10.21
N SER A 33 -0.97 10.19 -9.77
CA SER A 33 -0.83 9.00 -10.62
C SER A 33 -2.15 8.54 -11.24
N ILE A 34 -3.28 8.60 -10.52
CA ILE A 34 -4.60 8.27 -11.08
C ILE A 34 -4.92 9.16 -12.29
N VAL A 35 -4.67 10.47 -12.21
CA VAL A 35 -4.91 11.39 -13.33
C VAL A 35 -4.04 11.01 -14.53
N PHE A 36 -2.77 10.67 -14.31
CA PHE A 36 -1.88 10.21 -15.39
C PHE A 36 -2.33 8.90 -16.00
N PHE A 37 -2.78 7.93 -15.20
CA PHE A 37 -3.30 6.67 -15.72
C PHE A 37 -4.56 6.89 -16.56
N ILE A 38 -5.48 7.76 -16.13
CA ILE A 38 -6.69 8.07 -16.90
C ILE A 38 -6.31 8.72 -18.24
N LEU A 39 -5.39 9.69 -18.22
CA LEU A 39 -4.92 10.35 -19.43
C LEU A 39 -4.20 9.37 -20.37
N ALA A 40 -3.30 8.54 -19.83
CA ALA A 40 -2.59 7.51 -20.58
C ALA A 40 -3.56 6.49 -21.19
N LEU A 41 -4.58 6.07 -20.44
CA LEU A 41 -5.58 5.13 -20.92
C LEU A 41 -6.44 5.74 -22.04
N ALA A 42 -6.83 7.01 -21.93
CA ALA A 42 -7.54 7.72 -22.99
C ALA A 42 -6.74 7.74 -24.30
N HIS A 43 -5.45 8.09 -24.23
CA HIS A 43 -4.56 8.05 -25.39
C HIS A 43 -4.33 6.62 -25.91
N ALA A 44 -4.14 5.64 -25.03
CA ALA A 44 -3.92 4.26 -25.44
C ALA A 44 -5.14 3.64 -26.13
N MET A 45 -6.36 3.98 -25.67
CA MET A 45 -7.60 3.55 -26.33
C MET A 45 -7.77 4.19 -27.71
N GLU A 46 -7.46 5.48 -27.86
CA GLU A 46 -7.49 6.16 -29.17
C GLU A 46 -6.51 5.50 -30.15
N ILE A 47 -5.29 5.19 -29.70
CA ILE A 47 -4.30 4.47 -30.50
C ILE A 47 -4.80 3.07 -30.86
N GLN A 48 -5.39 2.33 -29.90
CA GLN A 48 -5.95 1.00 -30.14
C GLN A 48 -7.05 1.03 -31.21
N GLU A 49 -7.95 2.02 -31.15
CA GLU A 49 -9.02 2.19 -32.14
C GLU A 49 -8.46 2.47 -33.54
N MET A 50 -7.46 3.35 -33.63
CA MET A 50 -6.77 3.60 -34.91
C MET A 50 -6.10 2.34 -35.46
N VAL A 51 -5.42 1.56 -34.62
CA VAL A 51 -4.77 0.30 -35.03
C VAL A 51 -5.80 -0.72 -35.50
N VAL A 52 -6.95 -0.84 -34.83
CA VAL A 52 -8.03 -1.75 -35.25
C VAL A 52 -8.60 -1.33 -36.60
N ARG A 53 -8.84 -0.03 -36.81
CA ARG A 53 -9.35 0.49 -38.09
C ARG A 53 -8.37 0.22 -39.23
N ASP A 54 -7.09 0.53 -39.03
CA ASP A 54 -6.05 0.28 -40.02
C ASP A 54 -5.92 -1.22 -40.33
N THR A 55 -6.12 -2.07 -39.32
CA THR A 55 -6.14 -3.54 -39.49
C THR A 55 -7.29 -4.01 -40.37
N GLN A 56 -8.48 -3.47 -40.15
CA GLN A 56 -9.66 -3.80 -40.95
C GLN A 56 -9.53 -3.33 -42.41
N ASP A 57 -8.99 -2.13 -42.62
CA ASP A 57 -8.80 -1.56 -43.97
C ASP A 57 -7.81 -2.39 -44.81
N VAL A 58 -6.72 -2.88 -44.21
CA VAL A 58 -5.75 -3.74 -44.90
C VAL A 58 -6.35 -5.11 -45.22
N LEU A 59 -7.06 -5.72 -44.27
CA LEU A 59 -7.76 -7.00 -44.50
C LEU A 59 -8.81 -6.89 -45.62
N ALA A 60 -9.53 -5.77 -45.70
CA ALA A 60 -10.52 -5.54 -46.75
C ALA A 60 -9.87 -5.40 -48.14
N ARG A 61 -8.68 -4.80 -48.24
CA ARG A 61 -7.92 -4.69 -49.49
C ARG A 61 -7.34 -6.02 -49.94
N GLU A 62 -6.81 -6.81 -49.03
CA GLU A 62 -6.27 -8.15 -49.33
C GLU A 62 -7.35 -9.15 -49.72
N ALA A 63 -8.56 -9.07 -49.15
CA ALA A 63 -9.68 -9.89 -49.62
C ALA A 63 -10.06 -9.62 -51.08
N LEU A 64 -9.66 -8.47 -51.62
CA LEU A 64 -9.88 -8.01 -52.98
C LEU A 64 -8.70 -8.35 -53.92
N GLU A 65 -7.49 -8.47 -53.37
CA GLU A 65 -6.23 -8.73 -54.09
C GLU A 65 -5.62 -10.06 -53.63
N ASP A 66 -5.81 -11.12 -54.42
CA ASP A 66 -5.43 -12.53 -54.14
C ASP A 66 -3.90 -12.76 -54.15
N LEU A 67 -3.16 -12.11 -53.24
CA LEU A 67 -1.69 -12.04 -53.26
C LEU A 67 -1.03 -12.48 -51.95
N ALA A 68 -0.36 -13.63 -52.00
CA ALA A 68 0.43 -14.24 -50.92
C ALA A 68 1.62 -13.37 -50.40
N LEU A 69 1.95 -12.25 -51.05
CA LEU A 69 3.03 -11.34 -50.66
C LEU A 69 2.69 -10.49 -49.42
N ASN A 70 1.42 -10.41 -49.06
CA ASN A 70 0.89 -9.52 -48.03
C ASN A 70 0.74 -10.20 -46.64
N HIS A 71 0.86 -11.54 -46.57
CA HIS A 71 0.70 -12.33 -45.35
C HIS A 71 1.64 -11.96 -44.19
N VAL A 72 2.85 -11.48 -44.49
CA VAL A 72 3.81 -11.01 -43.46
C VAL A 72 3.37 -9.67 -42.85
N ASN A 73 2.68 -8.81 -43.62
CA ASN A 73 2.14 -7.54 -43.12
C ASN A 73 0.93 -7.78 -42.22
N ILE A 74 0.04 -8.72 -42.58
CA ILE A 74 -1.08 -9.15 -41.72
C ILE A 74 -0.58 -9.61 -40.36
N LYS A 75 0.40 -10.52 -40.32
CA LYS A 75 0.90 -11.07 -39.06
C LYS A 75 1.52 -10.00 -38.16
N LYS A 76 2.25 -9.04 -38.74
CA LYS A 76 2.80 -7.89 -38.00
C LYS A 76 1.70 -7.01 -37.42
N MET A 77 0.63 -6.81 -38.16
CA MET A 77 -0.50 -5.98 -37.78
C MET A 77 -1.36 -6.66 -36.70
N GLU A 78 -1.60 -7.97 -36.81
CA GLU A 78 -2.22 -8.78 -35.75
C GLU A 78 -1.41 -8.73 -34.45
N THR A 79 -0.08 -8.83 -34.56
CA THR A 79 0.83 -8.69 -33.42
C THR A 79 0.75 -7.28 -32.81
N ALA A 80 0.68 -6.23 -33.63
CA ALA A 80 0.54 -4.86 -33.16
C ALA A 80 -0.81 -4.63 -32.44
N GLN A 81 -1.90 -5.17 -32.98
CA GLN A 81 -3.22 -5.12 -32.35
C GLN A 81 -3.24 -5.88 -31.00
N HIS A 82 -2.62 -7.06 -30.95
CA HIS A 82 -2.50 -7.83 -29.72
C HIS A 82 -1.71 -7.04 -28.65
N ASN A 83 -0.55 -6.50 -29.02
CA ASN A 83 0.29 -5.71 -28.11
C ASN A 83 -0.40 -4.43 -27.63
N ALA A 84 -1.12 -3.72 -28.51
CA ALA A 84 -1.89 -2.53 -28.15
C ALA A 84 -2.99 -2.89 -27.13
N THR A 85 -3.67 -4.00 -27.35
CA THR A 85 -4.71 -4.52 -26.45
C THR A 85 -4.15 -4.93 -25.10
N GLU A 86 -3.03 -5.67 -25.07
CA GLU A 86 -2.32 -6.05 -23.85
C GLU A 86 -1.87 -4.81 -23.05
N THR A 87 -1.36 -3.79 -23.74
CA THR A 87 -0.93 -2.53 -23.12
C THR A 87 -2.10 -1.82 -22.43
N VAL A 88 -3.27 -1.75 -23.07
CA VAL A 88 -4.48 -1.15 -22.49
C VAL A 88 -4.95 -1.93 -21.25
N TYR A 89 -4.95 -3.26 -21.30
CA TYR A 89 -5.29 -4.10 -20.14
C TYR A 89 -4.30 -3.92 -18.98
N SER A 90 -3.01 -3.84 -19.29
CA SER A 90 -1.95 -3.58 -18.30
C SER A 90 -2.15 -2.20 -17.63
N MET A 91 -2.43 -1.16 -18.42
CA MET A 91 -2.74 0.18 -17.89
C MET A 91 -3.98 0.18 -16.99
N TYR A 92 -5.04 -0.56 -17.37
CA TYR A 92 -6.23 -0.70 -16.54
C TYR A 92 -5.93 -1.39 -15.20
N CYS A 93 -5.14 -2.47 -15.22
CA CYS A 93 -4.68 -3.14 -14.02
C CYS A 93 -3.88 -2.17 -13.11
N GLY A 94 -2.95 -1.41 -13.68
CA GLY A 94 -2.19 -0.38 -12.97
C GLY A 94 -3.07 0.70 -12.32
N LEU A 95 -4.12 1.15 -13.03
CA LEU A 95 -5.10 2.10 -12.51
C LEU A 95 -5.84 1.53 -11.30
N VAL A 96 -6.36 0.30 -11.40
CA VAL A 96 -7.08 -0.36 -10.30
C VAL A 96 -6.18 -0.51 -9.06
N MET A 97 -4.93 -0.94 -9.25
CA MET A 97 -3.96 -1.05 -8.16
C MET A 97 -3.67 0.32 -7.51
N THR A 98 -3.58 1.38 -8.31
CA THR A 98 -3.37 2.74 -7.81
C THR A 98 -4.58 3.24 -7.01
N VAL A 99 -5.80 2.94 -7.46
CA VAL A 99 -7.04 3.26 -6.72
C VAL A 99 -7.09 2.52 -5.38
N ILE A 100 -6.73 1.24 -5.35
CA ILE A 100 -6.65 0.45 -4.10
C ILE A 100 -5.64 1.09 -3.15
N HIS A 101 -4.45 1.48 -3.65
CA HIS A 101 -3.43 2.16 -2.86
C HIS A 101 -3.91 3.52 -2.33
N PHE A 102 -4.61 4.30 -3.14
CA PHE A 102 -5.22 5.57 -2.74
C PHE A 102 -6.21 5.38 -1.58
N MET A 103 -7.13 4.42 -1.72
CA MET A 103 -8.11 4.11 -0.67
C MET A 103 -7.45 3.59 0.62
N ALA A 104 -6.44 2.73 0.49
CA ALA A 104 -5.67 2.26 1.64
C ALA A 104 -4.92 3.41 2.34
N THR A 105 -4.41 4.37 1.59
CA THR A 105 -3.73 5.56 2.13
C THR A 105 -4.70 6.51 2.83
N MET A 106 -5.94 6.65 2.33
CA MET A 106 -7.00 7.36 3.05
C MET A 106 -7.30 6.71 4.41
N LEU A 107 -7.40 5.38 4.45
CA LEU A 107 -7.56 4.63 5.69
C LEU A 107 -6.37 4.80 6.64
N LEU A 108 -5.14 4.82 6.11
CA LEU A 108 -3.94 5.11 6.90
C LEU A 108 -4.03 6.49 7.57
N LEU A 109 -4.36 7.52 6.80
CA LEU A 109 -4.49 8.89 7.32
C LEU A 109 -5.56 8.94 8.40
N TYR A 110 -6.73 8.36 8.14
CA TYR A 110 -7.82 8.29 9.10
C TYR A 110 -7.40 7.54 10.38
N GLY A 111 -6.73 6.40 10.26
CA GLY A 111 -6.22 5.61 11.39
C GLY A 111 -5.18 6.36 12.22
N ALA A 112 -4.30 7.12 11.57
CA ALA A 112 -3.30 7.94 12.24
C ALA A 112 -3.91 9.13 12.99
N LEU A 113 -4.96 9.75 12.44
CA LEU A 113 -5.69 10.85 13.07
C LEU A 113 -6.55 10.37 14.24
N THR A 114 -7.27 9.25 14.09
CA THR A 114 -8.17 8.68 15.09
C THR A 114 -7.48 7.75 16.12
N ASN A 115 -6.17 7.54 15.98
CA ASN A 115 -5.39 6.58 16.79
C ASN A 115 -5.95 5.14 16.73
N SER A 116 -6.55 4.77 15.60
CA SER A 116 -7.11 3.45 15.36
C SER A 116 -6.19 2.61 14.48
N ARG A 117 -5.51 1.65 15.13
CA ARG A 117 -4.58 0.70 14.50
C ARG A 117 -5.22 -0.09 13.34
N ASN A 118 -6.51 -0.42 13.44
CA ASN A 118 -7.19 -1.28 12.46
C ASN A 118 -7.24 -0.66 11.06
N PHE A 119 -7.37 0.67 10.97
CA PHE A 119 -7.41 1.37 9.68
C PHE A 119 -6.04 1.56 9.05
N MET A 120 -4.95 1.35 9.80
CA MET A 120 -3.58 1.42 9.26
C MET A 120 -3.15 0.10 8.61
N ALA A 121 -3.77 -1.03 8.98
CA ALA A 121 -3.42 -2.37 8.48
C ALA A 121 -3.55 -2.53 6.95
N PRO A 122 -4.65 -2.09 6.29
CA PRO A 122 -4.79 -2.22 4.85
C PRO A 122 -3.63 -1.60 4.07
N TRP A 123 -3.19 -0.40 4.45
CA TRP A 123 -2.05 0.26 3.81
C TRP A 123 -0.75 -0.52 4.00
N MET A 124 -0.49 -1.03 5.21
CA MET A 124 0.72 -1.82 5.46
C MET A 124 0.75 -3.10 4.62
N MET A 125 -0.40 -3.74 4.39
CA MET A 125 -0.50 -4.92 3.53
C MET A 125 -0.20 -4.57 2.07
N VAL A 126 -0.84 -3.53 1.54
CA VAL A 126 -0.59 -3.03 0.17
C VAL A 126 0.89 -2.68 -0.02
N MET A 127 1.48 -1.95 0.92
CA MET A 127 2.88 -1.54 0.82
C MET A 127 3.84 -2.74 0.93
N MET A 128 3.53 -3.78 1.71
CA MET A 128 4.32 -5.02 1.71
C MET A 128 4.25 -5.73 0.37
N THR A 129 3.08 -5.77 -0.28
CA THR A 129 2.96 -6.37 -1.62
C THR A 129 3.77 -5.59 -2.65
N ILE A 130 3.78 -4.26 -2.58
CA ILE A 130 4.61 -3.39 -3.44
C ILE A 130 6.10 -3.66 -3.21
N ILE A 131 6.56 -3.68 -1.94
CA ILE A 131 7.97 -3.96 -1.61
C ILE A 131 8.37 -5.35 -2.12
N SER A 132 7.50 -6.35 -1.95
CA SER A 132 7.75 -7.72 -2.43
C SER A 132 7.87 -7.75 -3.96
N ALA A 133 6.94 -7.11 -4.68
CA ALA A 133 6.97 -7.03 -6.14
C ALA A 133 8.24 -6.32 -6.66
N LEU A 134 8.62 -5.19 -6.05
CA LEU A 134 9.84 -4.45 -6.39
C LEU A 134 11.12 -5.24 -6.06
N THR A 135 11.09 -6.05 -5.00
CA THR A 135 12.23 -6.90 -4.65
C THR A 135 12.35 -8.05 -5.65
N ILE A 136 11.24 -8.69 -6.00
CA ILE A 136 11.19 -9.77 -6.99
C ILE A 136 11.69 -9.27 -8.36
N SER A 137 11.32 -8.05 -8.77
CA SER A 137 11.76 -7.47 -10.04
C SER A 137 13.27 -7.19 -10.11
N LEU A 138 13.98 -7.07 -8.98
CA LEU A 138 15.44 -6.97 -8.95
C LEU A 138 16.13 -8.29 -9.32
N PHE A 139 15.49 -9.43 -9.04
CA PHE A 139 16.08 -10.77 -9.18
C PHE A 139 15.58 -11.57 -10.37
N LEU A 140 14.44 -11.21 -10.96
CA LEU A 140 13.97 -11.82 -12.21
C LEU A 140 14.82 -11.31 -13.39
N VAL A 141 15.93 -12.01 -13.62
CA VAL A 141 16.96 -11.76 -14.63
C VAL A 141 16.66 -12.56 -15.90
N GLU A 142 15.57 -12.23 -16.59
CA GLU A 142 15.45 -12.60 -18.00
C GLU A 142 15.12 -11.35 -18.80
N GLN A 143 15.75 -11.23 -19.97
CA GLN A 143 15.80 -10.02 -20.81
C GLN A 143 14.44 -9.47 -21.25
N ASP A 144 13.33 -10.10 -20.87
CA ASP A 144 11.96 -9.75 -21.24
C ASP A 144 10.98 -9.93 -20.06
N CYS A 145 11.37 -9.56 -18.83
CA CYS A 145 10.43 -9.61 -17.72
C CYS A 145 9.31 -8.56 -17.88
N PRO A 146 8.02 -8.95 -17.80
CA PRO A 146 6.89 -8.09 -18.16
C PRO A 146 6.87 -6.80 -17.35
N PHE A 147 7.26 -6.79 -16.07
CA PHE A 147 7.17 -5.58 -15.25
C PHE A 147 8.19 -4.47 -15.63
N ILE A 148 9.35 -4.85 -16.19
CA ILE A 148 10.36 -3.90 -16.70
C ILE A 148 10.21 -3.71 -18.22
N ALA A 149 9.78 -4.76 -18.94
CA ALA A 149 9.42 -4.69 -20.34
C ALA A 149 8.18 -3.81 -20.61
N ILE A 150 7.23 -3.70 -19.67
CA ILE A 150 6.11 -2.74 -19.71
C ILE A 150 6.63 -1.28 -19.76
N LEU A 151 7.84 -1.00 -19.26
CA LEU A 151 8.52 0.30 -19.41
C LEU A 151 9.45 0.39 -20.62
N GLY A 152 9.53 -0.64 -21.46
CA GLY A 152 10.16 -0.57 -22.78
C GLY A 152 11.70 -0.54 -22.81
N GLY A 153 12.40 -1.14 -21.84
CA GLY A 153 13.87 -1.12 -21.77
C GLY A 153 14.53 -2.46 -21.50
N LYS A 154 15.72 -2.69 -22.09
CA LYS A 154 16.71 -3.62 -21.53
C LYS A 154 17.13 -3.05 -20.18
N ALA A 155 16.85 -3.76 -19.09
CA ALA A 155 17.11 -3.29 -17.73
C ALA A 155 18.60 -3.03 -17.48
N ASP A 156 19.04 -1.79 -17.73
CA ASP A 156 20.41 -1.35 -17.51
C ASP A 156 20.72 -1.31 -16.00
N LEU A 157 22.02 -1.33 -15.66
CA LEU A 157 22.50 -1.22 -14.28
C LEU A 157 21.92 0.01 -13.57
N CYS A 158 21.72 1.12 -14.30
CA CYS A 158 21.11 2.34 -13.77
C CYS A 158 19.66 2.12 -13.29
N GLU A 159 18.82 1.45 -14.08
CA GLU A 159 17.42 1.17 -13.74
C GLU A 159 17.32 0.28 -12.49
N ARG A 160 18.22 -0.70 -12.36
CA ARG A 160 18.28 -1.57 -11.18
C ARG A 160 18.64 -0.81 -9.91
N VAL A 161 19.59 0.13 -9.99
CA VAL A 161 19.95 0.99 -8.86
C VAL A 161 18.77 1.86 -8.44
N ILE A 162 18.01 2.40 -9.40
CA ILE A 162 16.79 3.16 -9.13
C ILE A 162 15.77 2.30 -8.38
N VAL A 163 15.47 1.09 -8.87
CA VAL A 163 14.53 0.17 -8.22
C VAL A 163 15.01 -0.19 -6.80
N LEU A 164 16.31 -0.44 -6.61
CA LEU A 164 16.87 -0.71 -5.28
C LEU A 164 16.64 0.46 -4.30
N LEU A 165 16.86 1.70 -4.75
CA LEU A 165 16.58 2.89 -3.93
C LEU A 165 15.10 3.00 -3.57
N PHE A 166 14.20 2.65 -4.49
CA PHE A 166 12.76 2.59 -4.22
C PHE A 166 12.40 1.51 -3.18
N VAL A 167 13.02 0.32 -3.25
CA VAL A 167 12.82 -0.75 -2.25
C VAL A 167 13.27 -0.29 -0.87
N ILE A 168 14.46 0.31 -0.76
CA ILE A 168 15.01 0.80 0.51
C ILE A 168 14.09 1.88 1.10
N THR A 169 13.71 2.87 0.27
CA THR A 169 12.84 3.97 0.70
C THR A 169 11.47 3.46 1.14
N SER A 170 10.86 2.58 0.34
CA SER A 170 9.56 1.97 0.64
C SER A 170 9.59 1.16 1.93
N SER A 171 10.65 0.38 2.15
CA SER A 171 10.86 -0.41 3.36
C SER A 171 11.00 0.48 4.59
N TYR A 172 11.71 1.61 4.47
CA TYR A 172 11.83 2.59 5.54
C TYR A 172 10.47 3.22 5.90
N LEU A 173 9.71 3.67 4.89
CA LEU A 173 8.36 4.24 5.11
C LEU A 173 7.43 3.23 5.78
N TRP A 174 7.45 1.98 5.30
CA TRP A 174 6.70 0.89 5.90
C TRP A 174 7.06 0.70 7.37
N PHE A 175 8.36 0.70 7.68
CA PHE A 175 8.85 0.49 9.05
C PHE A 175 8.44 1.61 10.02
N VAL A 176 8.36 2.85 9.54
CA VAL A 176 7.86 4.00 10.32
C VAL A 176 6.38 3.81 10.66
N VAL A 177 5.56 3.45 9.66
CA VAL A 177 4.12 3.21 9.86
C VAL A 177 3.90 1.99 10.76
N TYR A 178 4.65 0.91 10.55
CA TYR A 178 4.62 -0.29 11.39
C TYR A 178 4.99 0.02 12.84
N SER A 179 6.00 0.86 13.07
CA SER A 179 6.39 1.28 14.42
C SER A 179 5.27 2.05 15.10
N THR A 180 4.58 2.93 14.36
CA THR A 180 3.39 3.65 14.85
C THR A 180 2.24 2.70 15.16
N TYR A 181 1.96 1.76 14.25
CA TYR A 181 0.93 0.72 14.39
C TYR A 181 1.15 -0.13 15.65
N ARG A 182 2.38 -0.57 15.91
CA ARG A 182 2.75 -1.29 17.14
C ARG A 182 2.69 -0.41 18.39
N SER A 183 3.05 0.88 18.28
CA SER A 183 2.97 1.80 19.43
C SER A 183 1.54 1.93 19.98
N PHE A 184 0.53 1.83 19.12
CA PHE A 184 -0.88 1.87 19.53
C PHE A 184 -1.33 0.59 20.24
N GLU A 185 -0.75 -0.56 19.90
CA GLU A 185 -1.01 -1.83 20.60
C GLU A 185 -0.46 -1.81 22.03
N VAL A 186 0.78 -1.37 22.20
CA VAL A 186 1.41 -1.28 23.52
C VAL A 186 0.65 -0.33 24.44
N LYS A 187 0.20 0.83 23.91
CA LYS A 187 -0.62 1.78 24.68
C LYS A 187 -1.96 1.18 25.11
N LYS A 188 -2.65 0.44 24.24
CA LYS A 188 -3.92 -0.23 24.58
C LYS A 188 -3.72 -1.33 25.63
N GLY A 189 -2.63 -2.11 25.53
CA GLY A 189 -2.27 -3.12 26.51
C GLY A 189 -2.05 -2.54 27.92
N LEU A 190 -1.33 -1.41 28.02
CA LEU A 190 -1.14 -0.70 29.28
C LEU A 190 -2.47 -0.20 29.87
N THR A 191 -3.35 0.39 29.06
CA THR A 191 -4.65 0.87 29.56
C THR A 191 -5.59 -0.27 29.99
N HIS A 192 -5.49 -1.44 29.35
CA HIS A 192 -6.29 -2.61 29.72
C HIS A 192 -5.78 -3.27 31.01
N GLU A 193 -4.47 -3.32 31.24
CA GLU A 193 -3.91 -3.78 32.53
C GLU A 193 -4.27 -2.84 33.69
N VAL A 194 -4.17 -1.52 33.51
CA VAL A 194 -4.45 -0.55 34.58
C VAL A 194 -5.93 -0.54 34.98
N HIS A 195 -6.85 -0.80 34.04
CA HIS A 195 -8.28 -0.91 34.35
C HIS A 195 -8.73 -2.29 34.88
N SER A 196 -7.88 -3.32 34.85
CA SER A 196 -8.24 -4.67 35.33
C SER A 196 -7.96 -4.91 36.81
N VAL A 197 -7.51 -3.90 37.57
CA VAL A 197 -7.45 -4.00 39.04
C VAL A 197 -8.82 -3.63 39.62
N LYS A 198 -9.78 -4.56 39.52
CA LYS A 198 -10.95 -4.57 40.42
C LYS A 198 -10.40 -4.71 41.85
N LYS A 199 -10.43 -3.63 42.63
CA LYS A 199 -10.28 -3.70 44.09
C LYS A 199 -11.28 -4.73 44.64
N PRO A 200 -10.88 -5.70 45.48
CA PRO A 200 -11.85 -6.52 46.20
C PRO A 200 -12.63 -5.63 47.19
N PRO A 201 -13.92 -5.90 47.43
CA PRO A 201 -14.71 -5.14 48.40
C PRO A 201 -14.18 -5.43 49.81
N VAL A 202 -13.74 -4.38 50.50
CA VAL A 202 -13.45 -4.41 51.94
C VAL A 202 -14.78 -4.67 52.67
N PRO A 203 -14.88 -5.66 53.57
CA PRO A 203 -16.08 -5.84 54.36
C PRO A 203 -16.19 -4.72 55.40
N GLN A 204 -17.26 -3.91 55.32
CA GLN A 204 -17.69 -3.07 56.44
C GLN A 204 -18.23 -3.98 57.55
N ILE A 205 -17.50 -4.05 58.67
CA ILE A 205 -18.02 -4.64 59.91
C ILE A 205 -18.71 -3.51 60.68
N THR A 206 -20.04 -3.53 60.67
CA THR A 206 -20.89 -2.71 61.53
C THR A 206 -21.39 -3.55 62.70
N LYS A 207 -20.92 -3.31 63.92
CA LYS A 207 -21.60 -3.63 65.20
C LYS A 207 -21.16 -2.60 66.24
N SER A 208 -21.91 -1.51 66.41
CA SER A 208 -23.00 -1.31 67.39
C SER A 208 -22.51 -1.16 68.83
N PHE A 209 -22.67 0.06 69.35
CA PHE A 209 -22.56 0.49 70.74
C PHE A 209 -23.33 -0.41 71.72
N HIS A 210 -22.74 -0.67 72.88
CA HIS A 210 -23.47 -0.77 74.16
C HIS A 210 -22.60 -0.20 75.30
N ILE A 211 -23.20 0.72 76.05
CA ILE A 211 -22.68 1.38 77.26
C ILE A 211 -23.19 0.64 78.51
N SER A 212 -22.47 0.84 79.62
CA SER A 212 -22.81 0.59 81.05
C SER A 212 -22.40 -0.78 81.61
N ALA A 213 -21.82 -0.95 82.80
CA ALA A 213 -21.57 -0.04 83.93
C ALA A 213 -20.53 -0.66 84.91
N THR A 214 -19.89 0.21 85.73
CA THR A 214 -19.47 0.04 87.17
C THR A 214 -18.69 -1.22 87.59
N MET A 215 -17.44 -1.18 88.09
CA MET A 215 -16.89 -0.70 89.40
C MET A 215 -15.78 -1.75 89.80
N PRO A 216 -15.00 -1.65 90.90
CA PRO A 216 -13.96 -0.66 91.23
C PRO A 216 -12.63 -1.32 91.74
N TYR A 217 -11.63 -0.47 92.06
CA TYR A 217 -10.40 -0.66 92.91
C TYR A 217 -9.48 -1.88 92.74
N ASP A 218 -8.16 -1.62 92.62
CA ASP A 218 -7.22 -1.91 93.73
C ASP A 218 -5.80 -1.31 93.52
N VAL A 219 -5.36 -0.65 94.60
CA VAL A 219 -4.01 -0.26 95.10
C VAL A 219 -3.08 0.61 94.26
#